data_AF-A0A2S8V101-F1
#
_entry.id   AF-A0A2S8V101-F1
#
_cell.length_a   1.000
_cell.length_b   1.000
_cell.length_c   1.000
_cell.angle_alpha   90.00
_cell.angle_beta   90.00
_cell.angle_gamma   90.00
#
_symmetry.space_group_name_H-M   'P 1'
#
loop_
_entity.id
_entity.type
_entity.pdbx_description
1 polymer ?
#
loop_
_entity_poly.entity_id
_entity_poly.type
_entity_poly.pdbx_seq_one_letter_code
_entity_poly.pdbx_strand_id
1 'polypeptide(L)'
;MPDRTEQYNMTEMKTILATEYVDLLNELVVEAAPALAEYRITAEIFGDKDQARTQLCIPRAVLEAAASAVFELRQRGVFCFPVLAPLDGHLLT
;
A
#
# COMPACT_ATOMS: atom_id res chain seq x y z
N MET A 1 6.88 -32.47 28.93
CA MET A 1 6.50 -32.14 27.55
C MET A 1 5.96 -30.72 27.60
N PRO A 2 6.73 -29.71 27.17
CA PRO A 2 6.29 -28.31 27.27
C PRO A 2 5.16 -28.03 26.27
N ASP A 3 4.15 -27.34 26.80
CA ASP A 3 2.97 -26.81 26.14
C ASP A 3 3.38 -25.90 24.98
N ARG A 4 3.12 -26.35 23.74
CA ARG A 4 3.26 -25.54 22.53
C ARG A 4 2.01 -24.67 22.40
N THR A 5 1.82 -23.73 23.32
CA THR A 5 1.02 -22.55 23.04
C THR A 5 1.82 -21.75 22.01
N GLU A 6 1.59 -22.08 20.75
CA GLU A 6 2.02 -21.29 19.61
C GLU A 6 1.66 -19.83 19.93
N GLN A 7 2.67 -19.03 20.20
CA GLN A 7 2.58 -17.58 20.18
C GLN A 7 2.22 -17.22 18.74
N TYR A 8 0.93 -17.24 18.43
CA TYR A 8 0.38 -16.53 17.30
C TYR A 8 0.69 -15.06 17.56
N ASN A 9 1.84 -14.63 17.04
CA ASN A 9 2.22 -13.24 16.96
C ASN A 9 1.22 -12.60 15.98
N MET A 10 0.01 -12.29 16.47
CA MET A 10 -0.98 -11.54 15.74
C MET A 10 -0.35 -10.18 15.50
N THR A 11 0.26 -9.99 14.33
CA THR A 11 0.71 -8.68 13.89
C THR A 11 -0.47 -7.74 14.01
N GLU A 12 -0.37 -6.77 14.93
CA GLU A 12 -1.44 -5.83 15.22
C GLU A 12 -1.81 -5.11 13.91
N MET A 13 -3.09 -5.21 13.53
CA MET A 13 -3.55 -4.59 12.29
C MET A 13 -3.67 -3.08 12.51
N LYS A 14 -2.81 -2.31 11.86
CA LYS A 14 -2.83 -0.86 11.88
C LYS A 14 -3.40 -0.32 10.58
N THR A 15 -4.52 0.38 10.68
CA THR A 15 -5.06 1.18 9.58
C THR A 15 -4.48 2.60 9.65
N ILE A 16 -3.95 3.09 8.53
CA ILE A 16 -3.38 4.44 8.41
C ILE A 16 -4.05 5.24 7.30
N LEU A 17 -3.82 6.55 7.29
CA LEU A 17 -4.32 7.43 6.23
C LEU A 17 -3.66 7.11 4.89
N ALA A 18 -4.36 7.45 3.79
CA ALA A 18 -3.87 7.24 2.43
C ALA A 18 -2.54 7.95 2.16
N THR A 19 -2.36 9.17 2.68
CA THR A 19 -1.11 9.93 2.53
C THR A 19 0.05 9.23 3.23
N GLU A 20 -0.15 8.79 4.47
CA GLU A 20 0.86 8.04 5.24
C GLU A 20 1.20 6.71 4.56
N TYR A 21 0.20 6.03 3.99
CA TYR A 21 0.40 4.80 3.26
C TYR A 21 1.24 4.99 2.00
N VAL A 22 0.97 6.06 1.24
CA VAL A 22 1.72 6.42 0.04
C VAL A 22 3.17 6.79 0.37
N ASP A 23 3.41 7.48 1.48
CA ASP A 23 4.78 7.81 1.92
C ASP A 23 5.58 6.54 2.20
N LEU A 24 5.02 5.62 3.00
CA LEU A 24 5.64 4.32 3.28
C LEU A 24 5.86 3.49 2.01
N LEU A 25 4.90 3.53 1.09
CA LEU A 25 5.00 2.80 -0.18
C LEU A 25 6.14 3.33 -1.05
N ASN A 26 6.27 4.66 -1.15
CA ASN A 26 7.37 5.29 -1.88
C ASN A 26 8.73 5.01 -1.22
N GLU A 27 8.83 5.02 0.11
CA GLU A 27 10.06 4.67 0.83
C GLU A 27 10.52 3.25 0.48
N LEU A 28 9.62 2.27 0.55
CA LEU A 28 9.93 0.88 0.22
C LEU A 28 10.30 0.69 -1.26
N VAL A 29 9.62 1.40 -2.17
CA VAL A 29 9.94 1.36 -3.60
C VAL A 29 11.32 1.95 -3.87
N VAL A 30 11.68 3.06 -3.22
CA VAL A 30 13.01 3.68 -3.36
C VAL A 30 14.10 2.78 -2.78
N GLU A 31 13.84 2.12 -1.64
CA GLU A 31 14.78 1.18 -1.04
C GLU A 31 15.04 -0.03 -1.94
N ALA A 32 13.98 -0.60 -2.52
CA ALA A 32 14.09 -1.76 -3.41
C ALA A 32 14.63 -1.41 -4.80
N ALA A 33 14.31 -0.22 -5.32
CA ALA A 33 14.67 0.23 -6.65
C ALA A 33 15.05 1.73 -6.68
N PRO A 34 16.26 2.09 -6.20
CA PRO A 34 16.71 3.49 -6.12
C PRO A 34 16.73 4.20 -7.48
N ALA A 35 16.95 3.45 -8.56
CA ALA A 35 16.92 3.96 -9.93
C ALA A 35 15.54 4.50 -10.36
N LEU A 36 14.48 4.18 -9.62
CA LEU A 36 13.11 4.61 -9.88
C LEU A 36 12.63 5.72 -8.94
N ALA A 37 13.53 6.33 -8.15
CA ALA A 37 13.16 7.32 -7.12
C ALA A 37 12.50 8.61 -7.66
N GLU A 38 12.63 8.89 -8.95
CA GLU A 38 11.92 9.98 -9.63
C GLU A 38 10.43 9.69 -9.85
N TYR A 39 10.03 8.41 -9.88
CA TYR A 39 8.66 7.98 -10.07
C TYR A 39 7.94 7.90 -8.73
N ARG A 40 7.11 8.90 -8.44
CA ARG A 40 6.35 8.97 -7.19
C ARG A 40 4.95 8.39 -7.35
N ILE A 41 4.57 7.53 -6.41
CA ILE A 41 3.20 7.08 -6.23
C ILE A 41 2.45 8.19 -5.49
N THR A 42 1.20 8.46 -5.89
CA THR A 42 0.33 9.44 -5.23
C THR A 42 -1.02 8.84 -4.87
N ALA A 43 -1.74 9.49 -3.96
CA ALA A 43 -3.13 9.18 -3.66
C ALA A 43 -4.00 10.37 -4.00
N GLU A 44 -5.14 10.10 -4.62
CA GLU A 44 -6.21 11.07 -4.87
C GLU A 44 -7.47 10.65 -4.13
N ILE A 45 -8.12 11.61 -3.47
CA ILE A 45 -9.37 11.39 -2.75
C ILE A 45 -10.49 12.05 -3.56
N PHE A 46 -11.45 11.25 -4.01
CA PHE A 46 -12.59 11.68 -4.81
C PHE A 46 -13.88 11.60 -4.00
N GLY A 47 -14.76 12.59 -4.13
CA GLY A 47 -16.10 12.59 -3.51
C GLY A 47 -16.14 13.29 -2.14
N ASP A 48 -17.37 13.51 -1.66
CA ASP A 48 -17.63 14.24 -0.41
C ASP A 48 -17.82 13.30 0.77
N LYS A 49 -17.11 13.58 1.88
CA LYS A 49 -17.30 12.98 3.21
C LYS A 49 -17.48 11.45 3.15
N ASP A 50 -18.70 10.96 3.35
CA ASP A 50 -19.04 9.54 3.46
C ASP A 50 -18.97 8.78 2.12
N GLN A 51 -18.80 9.50 1.00
CA GLN A 51 -18.59 8.91 -0.33
C GLN A 51 -17.14 9.07 -0.82
N ALA A 52 -16.23 9.52 0.04
CA ALA A 52 -14.82 9.69 -0.32
C ALA A 52 -14.20 8.34 -0.70
N ARG A 53 -13.63 8.28 -1.91
CA ARG A 53 -12.87 7.14 -2.44
C ARG A 53 -11.42 7.54 -2.56
N THR A 54 -10.52 6.68 -2.08
CA THR A 54 -9.08 6.86 -2.29
C THR A 54 -8.65 6.03 -3.50
N GLN A 55 -8.00 6.69 -4.45
CA GLN A 55 -7.36 6.05 -5.59
C GLN A 55 -5.84 6.20 -5.47
N LEU A 56 -5.11 5.13 -5.72
CA LEU A 56 -3.66 5.18 -5.85
C LEU A 56 -3.28 5.33 -7.33
N CYS A 57 -2.45 6.33 -7.60
CA CYS A 57 -1.88 6.58 -8.91
C CYS A 57 -0.44 6.07 -8.91
N ILE A 58 -0.23 4.89 -9.51
CA ILE A 58 1.06 4.19 -9.53
C ILE A 58 1.65 4.30 -10.94
N PRO A 59 2.81 4.97 -11.13
CA PRO A 59 3.47 5.01 -12.42
C PRO A 59 3.84 3.60 -12.90
N ARG A 60 3.65 3.33 -14.19
CA ARG A 60 3.91 2.00 -14.79
C ARG A 60 5.34 1.50 -14.53
N ALA A 61 6.32 2.41 -14.49
CA ALA A 61 7.72 2.09 -14.24
C ALA A 61 7.96 1.47 -12.85
N VAL A 62 7.14 1.80 -11.84
CA VAL A 62 7.28 1.31 -10.45
C VAL A 62 6.23 0.28 -10.06
N LEU A 63 5.37 -0.17 -10.98
CA LEU A 63 4.23 -1.04 -10.66
C LEU A 63 4.64 -2.34 -9.95
N GLU A 64 5.71 -2.99 -10.40
CA GLU A 64 6.21 -4.24 -9.82
C GLU A 64 6.81 -4.03 -8.42
N ALA A 65 7.61 -2.98 -8.26
CA ALA A 65 8.17 -2.60 -6.95
C ALA A 65 7.06 -2.21 -5.97
N ALA A 66 6.06 -1.46 -6.44
CA ALA A 66 4.89 -1.07 -5.65
C ALA A 66 4.07 -2.28 -5.20
N ALA A 67 3.84 -3.26 -6.07
CA ALA A 67 3.12 -4.49 -5.72
C ALA A 67 3.85 -5.27 -4.61
N SER A 68 5.17 -5.36 -4.70
CA SER A 68 6.01 -6.01 -3.68
C SER A 68 5.94 -5.26 -2.34
N ALA A 69 6.05 -3.93 -2.37
CA ALA A 69 5.94 -3.08 -1.18
C ALA A 69 4.55 -3.17 -0.52
N VAL A 70 3.46 -3.25 -1.29
CA VAL A 70 2.11 -3.48 -0.75
C VAL A 70 2.05 -4.82 0.00
N PHE A 71 2.64 -5.89 -0.54
CA PHE A 71 2.65 -7.19 0.10
C PHE A 71 3.43 -7.14 1.43
N GLU A 72 4.58 -6.47 1.44
CA GLU A 72 5.37 -6.26 2.64
C GLU A 72 4.61 -5.46 3.71
N LEU A 73 3.95 -4.37 3.34
CA LEU A 73 3.12 -3.59 4.28
C LEU A 73 2.01 -4.45 4.91
N ARG A 74 1.37 -5.33 4.12
CA ARG A 74 0.36 -6.26 4.65
C ARG A 74 0.95 -7.28 5.63
N GLN A 75 2.15 -7.80 5.37
CA GLN A 75 2.83 -8.69 6.31
C GLN A 75 3.18 -7.98 7.63
N ARG A 76 3.50 -6.68 7.56
CA ARG A 76 3.70 -5.80 8.72
C ARG A 76 2.40 -5.38 9.40
N GLY A 77 1.24 -5.84 8.93
CA GLY A 77 -0.07 -5.48 9.49
C GLY A 77 -0.53 -4.06 9.14
N VAL A 78 0.09 -3.40 8.17
CA VAL A 78 -0.25 -2.02 7.75
C VAL A 78 -1.23 -2.05 6.58
N PHE A 79 -2.39 -1.43 6.77
CA PHE A 79 -3.45 -1.36 5.77
C PHE A 79 -3.90 0.10 5.56
N CYS A 80 -4.37 0.40 4.34
CA CYS A 80 -5.01 1.66 4.01
C CYS A 80 -6.49 1.39 3.63
N PHE A 81 -7.42 2.01 4.36
CA PHE A 81 -8.85 2.02 4.05
C PHE A 81 -9.30 3.44 3.66
N PRO A 82 -10.23 3.59 2.70
CA PRO A 82 -10.91 2.56 1.92
C PRO A 82 -10.22 2.37 0.56
N VAL A 83 -9.51 1.25 0.36
CA VAL A 83 -9.03 0.87 -0.98
C VAL A 83 -9.45 -0.56 -1.29
N LEU A 84 -10.65 -0.71 -1.83
CA LEU A 84 -11.03 -1.86 -2.66
C LEU A 84 -12.02 -1.39 -3.74
N ALA A 85 -11.48 -1.00 -4.89
CA ALA A 85 -12.14 -1.12 -6.18
C ALA A 85 -11.05 -1.39 -7.23
N PRO A 86 -11.34 -2.19 -8.26
CA PRO A 86 -10.34 -2.95 -9.02
C PRO A 86 -9.35 -2.02 -9.71
N LEU A 87 -8.16 -2.57 -9.98
CA LEU A 87 -7.26 -2.10 -11.03
C LEU A 87 -8.05 -2.18 -12.36
N ASP A 88 -8.98 -1.25 -12.58
CA ASP A 88 -9.75 -1.19 -13.81
C ASP A 88 -8.75 -0.96 -14.94
N GLY A 89 -8.72 -1.89 -15.89
CA GLY A 89 -7.78 -1.96 -17.01
C GLY A 89 -7.90 -0.80 -18.01
N HIS A 90 -8.53 0.31 -17.62
CA HIS A 90 -8.79 1.49 -18.42
C HIS A 90 -7.77 2.63 -18.21
N LEU A 91 -6.83 2.51 -17.25
CA LEU A 91 -5.85 3.56 -16.95
C LEU A 91 -4.41 3.25 -17.40
N LEU A 92 -4.21 2.26 -18.29
CA LEU A 92 -2.94 2.00 -18.98
C LEU A 92 -2.91 2.63 -20.39
N THR A 93 -3.34 3.88 -20.52
CA THR A 93 -3.10 4.69 -21.74
C THR A 93 -1.94 5.65 -21.51
#